data_AF-A0A5N5MWB9-F1
#
_entry.id   AF-A0A5N5MWB9-F1
#
_cell.length_a   1.000
_cell.length_b   1.000
_cell.length_c   1.000
_cell.angle_alpha   90.00
_cell.angle_beta   90.00
_cell.angle_gamma   90.00
#
_symmetry.space_group_name_H-M   'P 1'
#
loop_
_entity.id
_entity.type
_entity.pdbx_description
1 polymer ?
#
loop_
_entity_poly.entity_id
_entity_poly.type
_entity_poly.pdbx_seq_one_letter_code
_entity_poly.pdbx_strand_id
1 'polypeptide(L)'
;MSFYQRTTYSSGPAGFTGGSVVSQRRVGSLSSAPKAFSVYGGGSGSTRISSGFSRTVSSGYGGGLGLAGDGGFSLASALDSESVQMNEKATMQNLNDRLASYLEKVRSLEAANAKLELKIREYYEKKGPIAERDYSAYWATINDLKDKIKNATISNANILLQIDNSKLAADDFKTKYEHELIMRQSVEADIANLRRLLDQTTLTKADLEMQIEGLQDELAYLKKNHQEELAALRSQLSGNVNVEVDAPPQQDLNKVLEEIRSQYEAITEKHRRDQEAWFNDKSAALTKEVAISTETIQTSKTEITDLRRTLQGLEIELQSQLSMKAALENTLAETEARYSAMLAGFQNQINMLESDLAQVRASIEQQGREYSMLLDIKSRLEQEIATYRSLLEKEESRPPGTGGSSTITTTTTTRTVS
;
A
#
# COMPACT_ATOMS: atom_id res chain seq x y z
N MET A 1 9.66 48.14 62.50
CA MET A 1 10.10 46.86 63.08
C MET A 1 10.25 45.85 61.95
N SER A 2 11.46 45.29 61.86
CA SER A 2 11.92 44.14 61.06
C SER A 2 11.31 43.84 59.68
N PHE A 3 12.11 44.18 58.68
CA PHE A 3 12.37 43.34 57.52
C PHE A 3 12.70 41.90 57.95
N TYR A 4 12.14 40.89 57.27
CA TYR A 4 12.89 39.69 56.91
C TYR A 4 12.30 39.02 55.67
N GLN A 5 13.16 38.91 54.65
CA GLN A 5 13.00 38.14 53.42
C GLN A 5 12.72 36.65 53.68
N ARG A 6 11.96 36.04 52.79
CA ARG A 6 12.02 34.61 52.48
C ARG A 6 11.89 34.45 50.97
N THR A 7 13.00 34.55 50.24
CA THR A 7 13.81 33.45 49.71
C THR A 7 13.01 32.48 48.84
N THR A 8 13.17 32.70 47.54
CA THR A 8 12.94 31.80 46.40
C THR A 8 13.69 30.49 46.53
N TYR A 9 13.08 29.38 46.13
CA TYR A 9 13.80 28.21 45.62
C TYR A 9 13.23 27.79 44.27
N SER A 10 14.04 28.05 43.25
CA SER A 10 14.02 27.43 41.93
C SER A 10 14.48 25.98 42.01
N SER A 11 13.82 25.07 41.32
CA SER A 11 14.42 23.77 40.98
C SER A 11 13.94 23.28 39.62
N GLY A 12 14.75 23.56 38.62
CA GLY A 12 15.01 22.72 37.46
C GLY A 12 16.40 23.08 36.93
N PRO A 13 17.03 22.31 36.04
CA PRO A 13 16.89 20.90 35.71
C PRO A 13 18.18 20.11 36.05
N ALA A 14 18.11 18.78 36.15
CA ALA A 14 19.31 17.94 36.18
C ALA A 14 19.31 17.01 34.97
N GLY A 15 20.22 17.30 34.03
CA GLY A 15 20.59 16.42 32.94
C GLY A 15 21.61 15.36 33.39
N PHE A 16 21.51 14.19 32.78
CA PHE A 16 22.58 13.18 32.69
C PHE A 16 22.31 12.43 31.38
N THR A 17 22.91 12.83 30.25
CA THR A 17 24.19 12.33 29.68
C THR A 17 24.41 10.84 29.88
N GLY A 18 24.23 10.06 28.80
CA GLY A 18 24.52 8.63 28.78
C GLY A 18 24.40 8.04 27.37
N GLY A 19 25.02 8.69 26.38
CA GLY A 19 25.16 8.12 25.05
C GLY A 19 26.12 6.93 25.06
N SER A 20 25.61 5.73 24.79
CA SER A 20 26.44 4.59 24.41
C SER A 20 26.44 4.47 22.89
N VAL A 21 27.51 4.98 22.29
CA VAL A 21 27.83 4.83 20.88
C VAL A 21 28.47 3.47 20.70
N VAL A 22 27.68 2.46 20.31
CA VAL A 22 28.24 1.17 19.86
C VAL A 22 28.80 1.37 18.46
N SER A 23 30.12 1.55 18.39
CA SER A 23 30.89 1.52 17.16
C SER A 23 31.03 0.08 16.70
N GLN A 24 30.17 -0.37 15.79
CA GLN A 24 30.34 -1.66 15.13
C GLN A 24 31.04 -1.45 13.79
N ARG A 25 32.29 -1.92 13.76
CA ARG A 25 33.18 -1.91 12.60
C ARG A 25 32.54 -2.64 11.42
N ARG A 26 32.49 -1.96 10.27
CA ARG A 26 32.20 -2.56 8.97
C ARG A 26 33.29 -3.57 8.63
N VAL A 27 32.92 -4.84 8.56
CA VAL A 27 33.66 -5.85 7.79
C VAL A 27 32.77 -6.18 6.60
N GLY A 28 33.23 -5.80 5.42
CA GLY A 28 32.54 -6.08 4.17
C GLY A 28 32.54 -7.58 3.91
N SER A 29 31.35 -8.18 3.91
CA SER A 29 31.08 -9.42 3.21
C SER A 29 30.12 -9.09 2.08
N LEU A 30 30.61 -9.24 0.84
CA LEU A 30 29.79 -9.20 -0.36
C LEU A 30 28.90 -10.45 -0.37
N SER A 31 27.79 -10.43 0.37
CA SER A 31 26.72 -11.40 0.18
C SER A 31 25.86 -10.95 -0.98
N SER A 32 26.07 -11.58 -2.14
CA SER A 32 25.19 -11.48 -3.30
C SER A 32 23.76 -11.82 -2.87
N ALA A 33 22.80 -10.93 -3.17
CA ALA A 33 21.39 -11.20 -2.97
C ALA A 33 20.99 -12.48 -3.73
N PRO A 34 20.16 -13.38 -3.17
CA PRO A 34 19.64 -14.50 -3.93
C PRO A 34 18.77 -13.90 -5.05
N LYS A 35 19.17 -14.14 -6.30
CA LYS A 35 18.37 -13.78 -7.48
C LYS A 35 17.02 -14.49 -7.37
N ALA A 36 15.94 -13.73 -7.53
CA ALA A 36 14.59 -14.25 -7.60
C ALA A 36 14.49 -15.31 -8.71
N PHE A 37 13.88 -16.45 -8.41
CA PHE A 37 13.51 -17.45 -9.39
C PHE A 37 12.42 -16.85 -10.29
N SER A 38 12.70 -16.69 -11.59
CA SER A 38 11.66 -16.31 -12.55
C SER A 38 10.82 -17.54 -12.88
N VAL A 39 9.53 -17.45 -12.55
CA VAL A 39 8.51 -18.41 -13.03
C VAL A 39 7.94 -17.83 -14.31
N TYR A 40 8.28 -18.45 -15.45
CA TYR A 40 7.62 -18.16 -16.72
C TYR A 40 6.45 -19.13 -16.90
N GLY A 41 5.23 -18.64 -16.71
CA GLY A 41 4.00 -19.38 -16.95
C GLY A 41 3.60 -19.29 -18.43
N GLY A 42 4.06 -20.23 -19.24
CA GLY A 42 3.54 -20.49 -20.59
C GLY A 42 2.59 -21.68 -20.57
N GLY A 43 1.45 -21.55 -21.23
CA GLY A 43 0.37 -22.54 -21.24
C GLY A 43 0.76 -23.93 -21.73
N SER A 44 -0.01 -24.91 -21.25
CA SER A 44 0.02 -26.34 -21.57
C SER A 44 1.22 -27.14 -21.05
N GLY A 45 1.00 -27.87 -19.94
CA GLY A 45 1.73 -29.09 -19.61
C GLY A 45 3.11 -28.94 -18.96
N SER A 46 3.15 -29.14 -17.63
CA SER A 46 4.31 -29.49 -16.81
C SER A 46 5.27 -28.36 -16.38
N THR A 47 5.24 -28.05 -15.08
CA THR A 47 6.18 -27.15 -14.39
C THR A 47 7.52 -27.86 -14.20
N ARG A 48 8.60 -27.35 -14.80
CA ARG A 48 9.96 -27.89 -14.66
C ARG A 48 10.85 -26.92 -13.89
N ILE A 49 11.30 -27.34 -12.71
CA ILE A 49 12.32 -26.66 -11.90
C ILE A 49 13.68 -27.21 -12.36
N SER A 50 14.48 -26.42 -13.08
CA SER A 50 15.86 -26.80 -13.40
C SER A 50 16.78 -26.44 -12.23
N SER A 51 17.30 -27.46 -11.56
CA SER A 51 18.47 -27.32 -10.67
C SER A 51 19.71 -27.67 -11.47
N GLY A 52 20.55 -26.68 -11.76
CA GLY A 52 21.86 -26.90 -12.36
C GLY A 52 22.81 -27.51 -11.33
N PHE A 53 22.91 -28.83 -11.31
CA PHE A 53 23.97 -29.53 -10.59
C PHE A 53 25.04 -29.97 -11.60
N SER A 54 26.12 -29.21 -11.71
CA SER A 54 27.31 -29.61 -12.48
C SER A 54 28.01 -30.77 -11.77
N ARG A 55 27.81 -32.00 -12.24
CA ARG A 55 28.72 -33.14 -11.98
C ARG A 55 29.71 -33.23 -13.13
N THR A 56 30.93 -32.80 -12.84
CA THR A 56 32.12 -33.15 -13.61
C THR A 56 32.29 -34.67 -13.51
N VAL A 57 32.05 -35.40 -14.60
CA VAL A 57 32.43 -36.82 -14.72
C VAL A 57 33.83 -36.87 -15.34
N SER A 58 34.84 -37.00 -14.48
CA SER A 58 36.15 -37.50 -14.86
C SER A 58 36.08 -39.03 -14.87
N SER A 59 36.22 -39.66 -16.04
CA SER A 59 36.57 -41.08 -16.13
C SER A 59 37.75 -41.22 -17.06
N GLY A 60 38.92 -41.36 -16.45
CA GLY A 60 40.16 -41.73 -17.10
C GLY A 60 40.21 -43.23 -17.39
N TYR A 61 40.90 -43.54 -18.49
CA TYR A 61 41.90 -44.60 -18.65
C TYR A 61 41.68 -45.98 -17.99
N GLY A 62 41.57 -46.97 -18.88
CA GLY A 62 41.85 -48.41 -18.66
C GLY A 62 41.23 -49.17 -19.84
N GLY A 63 41.94 -49.69 -20.83
CA GLY A 63 43.20 -50.42 -20.79
C GLY A 63 42.89 -51.89 -21.07
N GLY A 64 43.20 -52.39 -22.27
CA GLY A 64 42.90 -53.79 -22.63
C GLY A 64 43.09 -54.12 -24.11
N LEU A 65 44.35 -54.07 -24.55
CA LEU A 65 44.87 -54.56 -25.83
C LEU A 65 44.90 -56.10 -25.82
N GLY A 66 44.64 -56.77 -26.96
CA GLY A 66 44.74 -58.23 -27.02
C GLY A 66 44.61 -58.87 -28.40
N LEU A 67 45.74 -58.88 -29.14
CA LEU A 67 46.22 -59.86 -30.16
C LEU A 67 45.26 -60.37 -31.26
N ALA A 68 45.53 -60.19 -32.56
CA ALA A 68 46.68 -60.66 -33.37
C ALA A 68 46.73 -62.19 -33.58
N GLY A 69 46.61 -62.60 -34.85
CA GLY A 69 46.71 -63.97 -35.39
C GLY A 69 46.06 -63.97 -36.77
N ASP A 70 46.73 -63.49 -37.82
CA ASP A 70 47.79 -64.16 -38.60
C ASP A 70 47.30 -65.42 -39.33
N GLY A 71 47.48 -65.45 -40.65
CA GLY A 71 47.03 -66.55 -41.51
C GLY A 71 46.68 -66.12 -42.94
N GLY A 72 47.64 -65.57 -43.67
CA GLY A 72 47.54 -65.42 -45.12
C GLY A 72 47.63 -66.77 -45.83
N PHE A 73 46.95 -66.90 -46.97
CA PHE A 73 47.31 -67.91 -47.98
C PHE A 73 47.07 -67.35 -49.38
N SER A 74 48.15 -67.39 -50.17
CA SER A 74 48.26 -66.85 -51.52
C SER A 74 48.16 -67.95 -52.57
N LEU A 75 47.80 -67.52 -53.77
CA LEU A 75 47.35 -68.20 -54.98
C LEU A 75 48.49 -68.83 -55.83
N ALA A 76 49.02 -70.00 -55.51
CA ALA A 76 49.77 -70.79 -56.51
C ALA A 76 50.16 -72.18 -56.00
N SER A 77 49.42 -73.22 -56.35
CA SER A 77 50.03 -74.52 -56.67
C SER A 77 49.04 -75.47 -57.33
N ALA A 78 49.47 -75.97 -58.49
CA ALA A 78 49.21 -77.30 -59.02
C ALA A 78 47.77 -77.69 -59.36
N LEU A 79 47.52 -77.67 -60.68
CA LEU A 79 46.70 -78.65 -61.38
C LEU A 79 46.87 -80.05 -60.77
N ASP A 80 45.79 -80.65 -60.27
CA ASP A 80 45.50 -82.05 -60.58
C ASP A 80 43.99 -82.33 -60.39
N SER A 81 43.37 -82.87 -61.43
CA SER A 81 41.93 -82.81 -61.68
C SER A 81 41.15 -83.98 -61.07
N GLU A 82 41.55 -84.45 -59.88
CA GLU A 82 40.95 -85.64 -59.24
C GLU A 82 40.80 -85.53 -57.69
N SER A 83 40.82 -84.31 -57.14
CA SER A 83 40.69 -84.04 -55.67
C SER A 83 39.40 -83.32 -55.25
N VAL A 84 38.49 -83.02 -56.18
CA VAL A 84 37.32 -82.15 -55.96
C VAL A 84 36.18 -82.83 -55.16
N GLN A 85 36.06 -84.16 -55.18
CA GLN A 85 34.96 -84.86 -54.47
C GLN A 85 35.16 -85.06 -52.95
N MET A 86 36.40 -85.00 -52.45
CA MET A 86 36.67 -85.09 -51.00
C MET A 86 36.51 -83.74 -50.28
N ASN A 87 36.65 -82.62 -51.00
CA ASN A 87 36.54 -81.27 -50.44
C ASN A 87 35.07 -80.85 -50.22
N GLU A 88 34.16 -81.21 -51.13
CA GLU A 88 32.73 -80.88 -51.03
C GLU A 88 32.05 -81.58 -49.84
N LYS A 89 32.48 -82.79 -49.49
CA LYS A 89 31.94 -83.52 -48.33
C LYS A 89 32.43 -82.94 -47.00
N ALA A 90 33.68 -82.47 -46.95
CA ALA A 90 34.24 -81.81 -45.77
C ALA A 90 33.64 -80.41 -45.55
N THR A 91 33.37 -79.65 -46.61
CA THR A 91 32.67 -78.37 -46.51
C THR A 91 31.21 -78.53 -46.10
N MET A 92 30.51 -79.57 -46.58
CA MET A 92 29.15 -79.91 -46.14
C MET A 92 29.08 -80.38 -44.68
N GLN A 93 30.08 -81.12 -44.18
CA GLN A 93 30.19 -81.46 -42.77
C GLN A 93 30.41 -80.22 -41.90
N ASN A 94 31.30 -79.31 -42.30
CA ASN A 94 31.53 -78.07 -41.55
C ASN A 94 30.26 -77.19 -41.48
N LEU A 95 29.49 -77.13 -42.57
CA LEU A 95 28.20 -76.42 -42.59
C LEU A 95 27.18 -77.09 -41.66
N ASN A 96 27.10 -78.42 -41.66
CA ASN A 96 26.21 -79.16 -40.77
C ASN A 96 26.60 -79.00 -39.30
N ASP A 97 27.88 -79.01 -38.97
CA ASP A 97 28.37 -78.77 -37.60
C ASP A 97 28.06 -77.33 -37.16
N ARG A 98 28.19 -76.36 -38.06
CA ARG A 98 27.80 -74.98 -37.81
C ARG A 98 26.29 -74.83 -37.63
N LEU A 99 25.49 -75.53 -38.41
CA LEU A 99 24.03 -75.54 -38.29
C LEU A 99 23.59 -76.22 -36.99
N ALA A 100 24.23 -77.32 -36.59
CA ALA A 100 24.02 -77.96 -35.29
C ALA A 100 24.36 -77.00 -34.14
N SER A 101 25.50 -76.30 -34.21
CA SER A 101 25.87 -75.29 -33.21
C SER A 101 24.88 -74.11 -33.16
N TYR A 102 24.31 -73.72 -34.31
CA TYR A 102 23.31 -72.67 -34.38
C TYR A 102 21.97 -73.13 -33.79
N LEU A 103 21.53 -74.35 -34.08
CA LEU A 103 20.33 -74.94 -33.47
C LEU A 103 20.48 -75.10 -31.96
N GLU A 104 21.65 -75.54 -31.48
CA GLU A 104 21.96 -75.60 -30.05
C GLU A 104 21.88 -74.21 -29.41
N LYS A 105 22.41 -73.18 -30.11
CA LYS A 105 22.36 -71.80 -29.63
C LYS A 105 20.94 -71.26 -29.59
N VAL A 106 20.13 -71.51 -30.61
CA VAL A 106 18.71 -71.11 -30.66
C VAL A 106 17.94 -71.75 -29.50
N ARG A 107 18.10 -73.06 -29.25
CA ARG A 107 17.48 -73.74 -28.11
C ARG A 107 17.89 -73.13 -26.77
N SER A 108 19.17 -72.77 -26.61
CA SER A 108 19.65 -72.13 -25.38
C SER A 108 19.03 -70.73 -25.16
N LEU A 109 18.81 -69.98 -26.24
CA LEU A 109 18.22 -68.65 -26.21
C LEU A 109 16.70 -68.72 -25.96
N GLU A 110 16.01 -69.68 -26.56
CA GLU A 110 14.59 -69.95 -26.29
C GLU A 110 14.36 -70.31 -24.82
N ALA A 111 15.20 -71.19 -24.26
CA ALA A 111 15.14 -71.54 -22.84
C ALA A 111 15.43 -70.35 -21.92
N ALA A 112 16.37 -69.48 -22.29
CA ALA A 112 16.66 -68.26 -21.54
C ALA A 112 15.51 -67.25 -21.61
N ASN A 113 14.89 -67.07 -22.77
CA ASN A 113 13.72 -66.20 -22.95
C ASN A 113 12.51 -66.70 -22.14
N ALA A 114 12.21 -68.00 -22.18
CA ALA A 114 11.13 -68.58 -21.37
C ALA A 114 11.34 -68.32 -19.87
N LYS A 115 12.59 -68.40 -19.39
CA LYS A 115 12.93 -68.10 -17.99
C LYS A 115 12.79 -66.62 -17.64
N LEU A 116 13.09 -65.71 -18.58
CA LEU A 116 12.90 -64.28 -18.39
C LEU A 116 11.41 -63.90 -18.37
N GLU A 117 10.60 -64.48 -19.24
CA GLU A 117 9.14 -64.27 -19.24
C GLU A 117 8.49 -64.69 -17.91
N LEU A 118 8.90 -65.83 -17.35
CA LEU A 118 8.43 -66.27 -16.04
C LEU A 118 8.80 -65.28 -14.93
N LYS A 119 10.03 -64.76 -14.94
CA LYS A 119 10.46 -63.75 -13.96
C LYS A 119 9.69 -62.44 -14.09
N ILE A 120 9.36 -62.03 -15.32
CA ILE A 120 8.56 -60.83 -15.57
C ILE A 120 7.14 -61.03 -15.04
N ARG A 121 6.51 -62.18 -15.31
CA ARG A 121 5.18 -62.50 -14.74
C ARG A 121 5.19 -62.51 -13.22
N GLU A 122 6.15 -63.21 -12.61
CA GLU A 122 6.27 -63.21 -11.15
C GLU A 122 6.50 -61.80 -10.56
N TYR A 123 7.25 -60.94 -11.26
CA TYR A 123 7.48 -59.57 -10.82
C TYR A 123 6.20 -58.73 -10.86
N TYR A 124 5.38 -58.86 -11.91
CA TYR A 124 4.10 -58.17 -12.02
C TYR A 124 3.03 -58.74 -11.07
N GLU A 125 3.08 -60.04 -10.76
CA GLU A 125 2.17 -60.67 -9.81
C GLU A 125 2.51 -60.30 -8.36
N LYS A 126 3.80 -60.28 -8.00
CA LYS A 126 4.27 -59.82 -6.66
C LYS A 126 4.10 -58.32 -6.48
N LYS A 127 4.24 -57.53 -7.54
CA LYS A 127 3.86 -56.11 -7.59
C LYS A 127 2.48 -55.96 -8.21
N GLY A 128 1.50 -56.73 -7.72
CA GLY A 128 0.10 -56.50 -8.03
C GLY A 128 -0.23 -55.00 -8.02
N PRO A 129 -1.23 -54.56 -8.81
CA PRO A 129 -1.48 -53.14 -9.05
C PRO A 129 -1.42 -52.42 -7.71
N ILE A 130 -0.67 -51.32 -7.66
CA ILE A 130 -0.50 -50.46 -6.49
C ILE A 130 -1.89 -49.94 -6.15
N ALA A 131 -2.68 -50.79 -5.50
CA ALA A 131 -4.00 -50.51 -5.02
C ALA A 131 -3.74 -49.58 -3.86
N GLU A 132 -3.92 -48.30 -4.17
CA GLU A 132 -4.29 -47.20 -3.28
C GLU A 132 -4.02 -47.54 -1.82
N ARG A 133 -2.83 -47.17 -1.36
CA ARG A 133 -2.54 -47.08 0.07
C ARG A 133 -3.63 -46.17 0.67
N ASP A 134 -4.55 -46.74 1.45
CA ASP A 134 -5.74 -46.04 1.94
C ASP A 134 -5.35 -44.82 2.81
N TYR A 135 -5.33 -43.63 2.20
CA TYR A 135 -5.08 -42.36 2.90
C TYR A 135 -6.33 -41.81 3.59
N SER A 136 -7.40 -42.60 3.68
CA SER A 136 -8.72 -42.17 4.14
C SER A 136 -8.71 -41.59 5.56
N ALA A 137 -7.90 -42.18 6.46
CA ALA A 137 -7.74 -41.71 7.83
C ALA A 137 -7.11 -40.30 7.93
N TYR A 138 -6.27 -39.90 6.98
CA TYR A 138 -5.64 -38.59 6.98
C TYR A 138 -6.62 -37.49 6.53
N TRP A 139 -7.64 -37.79 5.73
CA TRP A 139 -8.62 -36.79 5.28
C TRP A 139 -9.38 -36.14 6.44
N ALA A 140 -9.75 -36.91 7.46
CA ALA A 140 -10.41 -36.37 8.65
C ALA A 140 -9.51 -35.36 9.38
N THR A 141 -8.23 -35.70 9.58
CA THR A 141 -7.25 -34.80 10.21
C THR A 141 -6.96 -33.55 9.36
N ILE A 142 -6.90 -33.70 8.03
CA ILE A 142 -6.68 -32.59 7.10
C ILE A 142 -7.88 -31.64 7.12
N ASN A 143 -9.10 -32.16 7.16
CA ASN A 143 -10.31 -31.33 7.22
C ASN A 143 -10.42 -30.59 8.55
N ASP A 144 -10.16 -31.25 9.69
CA ASP A 144 -10.11 -30.59 11.00
C ASP A 144 -9.05 -29.47 11.04
N LEU A 145 -7.86 -29.71 10.49
CA LEU A 145 -6.82 -28.67 10.39
C LEU A 145 -7.24 -27.52 9.47
N LYS A 146 -7.89 -27.81 8.34
CA LYS A 146 -8.42 -26.77 7.45
C LYS A 146 -9.48 -25.91 8.15
N ASP A 147 -10.36 -26.51 8.92
CA ASP A 147 -11.41 -25.77 9.62
C ASP A 147 -10.84 -24.96 10.79
N LYS A 148 -9.83 -25.49 11.50
CA LYS A 148 -9.06 -24.70 12.48
C LYS A 148 -8.37 -23.50 11.85
N ILE A 149 -7.76 -23.67 10.67
CA ILE A 149 -7.13 -22.56 9.94
C ILE A 149 -8.20 -21.52 9.56
N LYS A 150 -9.33 -21.92 8.98
CA LYS A 150 -10.42 -20.99 8.63
C LYS A 150 -10.93 -20.23 9.86
N ASN A 151 -11.19 -20.93 10.96
CA ASN A 151 -11.66 -20.32 12.20
C ASN A 151 -10.63 -19.33 12.76
N ALA A 152 -9.34 -19.68 12.72
CA ALA A 152 -8.25 -18.79 13.12
C ALA A 152 -8.16 -17.55 12.20
N THR A 153 -8.34 -17.70 10.89
CA THR A 153 -8.38 -16.59 9.94
C THR A 153 -9.55 -15.64 10.22
N ILE A 154 -10.75 -16.18 10.47
CA ILE A 154 -11.94 -15.38 10.83
C ILE A 154 -11.72 -14.68 12.17
N SER A 155 -11.19 -15.38 13.17
CA SER A 155 -10.89 -14.78 14.48
C SER A 155 -9.84 -13.67 14.37
N ASN A 156 -8.81 -13.85 13.54
CA ASN A 156 -7.80 -12.83 13.30
C ASN A 156 -8.41 -11.59 12.61
N ALA A 157 -9.25 -11.78 11.58
CA ALA A 157 -9.97 -10.70 10.93
C ALA A 157 -10.88 -9.93 11.92
N ASN A 158 -11.60 -10.64 12.79
CA ASN A 158 -12.42 -10.02 13.84
C ASN A 158 -11.58 -9.18 14.82
N ILE A 159 -10.41 -9.69 15.24
CA ILE A 159 -9.50 -8.94 16.12
C ILE A 159 -8.97 -7.69 15.42
N LEU A 160 -8.60 -7.78 14.14
CA LEU A 160 -8.16 -6.62 13.35
C LEU A 160 -9.26 -5.56 13.26
N LEU A 161 -10.51 -5.95 13.00
CA LEU A 161 -11.64 -5.03 13.00
C LEU A 161 -11.86 -4.37 14.37
N GLN A 162 -11.71 -5.11 15.47
CA GLN A 162 -11.81 -4.54 16.82
C GLN A 162 -10.67 -3.56 17.12
N ILE A 163 -9.45 -3.85 16.65
CA ILE A 163 -8.30 -2.95 16.76
C ILE A 163 -8.58 -1.66 15.99
N ASP A 164 -9.05 -1.76 14.74
CA ASP A 164 -9.33 -0.59 13.92
C ASP A 164 -10.50 0.22 14.49
N ASN A 165 -11.55 -0.42 14.99
CA ASN A 165 -12.63 0.26 15.70
C ASN A 165 -12.14 1.00 16.96
N SER A 166 -11.27 0.35 17.75
CA SER A 166 -10.69 0.96 18.95
C SER A 166 -9.78 2.14 18.62
N LYS A 167 -9.01 2.05 17.52
CA LYS A 167 -8.19 3.17 17.02
C LYS A 167 -9.04 4.33 16.57
N LEU A 168 -10.09 4.08 15.77
CA LEU A 168 -11.02 5.12 15.33
C LEU A 168 -11.70 5.81 16.51
N ALA A 169 -12.10 5.05 17.54
CA ALA A 169 -12.65 5.62 18.76
C ALA A 169 -11.61 6.47 19.53
N ALA A 170 -10.36 6.03 19.60
CA ALA A 170 -9.29 6.81 20.22
C ALA A 170 -9.00 8.12 19.47
N ASP A 171 -9.00 8.09 18.14
CA ASP A 171 -8.81 9.28 17.31
C ASP A 171 -10.00 10.26 17.41
N ASP A 172 -11.22 9.75 17.53
CA ASP A 172 -12.41 10.56 17.80
C ASP A 172 -12.33 11.25 19.17
N PHE A 173 -11.93 10.52 20.23
CA PHE A 173 -11.71 11.12 21.54
C PHE A 173 -10.57 12.14 21.55
N LYS A 174 -9.49 11.88 20.81
CA LYS A 174 -8.38 12.82 20.65
C LYS A 174 -8.86 14.13 20.00
N THR A 175 -9.60 14.03 18.91
CA THR A 175 -10.15 15.20 18.20
C THR A 175 -11.10 15.99 19.09
N LYS A 176 -11.98 15.30 19.84
CA LYS A 176 -12.88 15.93 20.83
C LYS A 176 -12.11 16.63 21.94
N TYR A 177 -11.05 16.01 22.45
CA TYR A 177 -10.19 16.60 23.47
C TYR A 177 -9.46 17.85 22.95
N GLU A 178 -8.92 17.81 21.73
CA GLU A 178 -8.26 18.96 21.11
C GLU A 178 -9.25 20.12 20.90
N HIS A 179 -10.47 19.83 20.45
CA HIS A 179 -11.53 20.84 20.32
C HIS A 179 -11.91 21.46 21.67
N GLU A 180 -12.16 20.64 22.69
CA GLU A 180 -12.48 21.11 24.05
C GLU A 180 -11.33 21.92 24.66
N LEU A 181 -10.08 21.51 24.41
CA LEU A 181 -8.91 22.25 24.88
C LEU A 181 -8.83 23.65 24.25
N ILE A 182 -9.07 23.76 22.95
CA ILE A 182 -9.10 25.06 22.25
C ILE A 182 -10.23 25.93 22.78
N MET A 183 -11.43 25.37 22.95
CA MET A 183 -12.58 26.08 23.53
C MET A 183 -12.28 26.58 24.95
N ARG A 184 -11.69 25.72 25.79
CA ARG A 184 -11.27 26.09 27.14
C ARG A 184 -10.24 27.20 27.13
N GLN A 185 -9.22 27.13 26.26
CA GLN A 185 -8.21 28.19 26.13
C GLN A 185 -8.83 29.52 25.70
N SER A 186 -9.79 29.51 24.77
CA SER A 186 -10.53 30.71 24.37
C SER A 186 -11.29 31.31 25.54
N VAL A 187 -12.03 30.49 26.30
CA VAL A 187 -12.77 30.95 27.48
C VAL A 187 -11.83 31.47 28.57
N GLU A 188 -10.68 30.83 28.78
CA GLU A 188 -9.68 31.33 29.73
C GLU A 188 -9.08 32.68 29.31
N ALA A 189 -8.83 32.88 28.01
CA ALA A 189 -8.41 34.16 27.47
C ALA A 189 -9.50 35.24 27.68
N ASP A 190 -10.77 34.92 27.43
CA ASP A 190 -11.89 35.82 27.65
C ASP A 190 -12.03 36.20 29.13
N ILE A 191 -11.90 35.24 30.06
CA ILE A 191 -11.91 35.50 31.50
C ILE A 191 -10.75 36.42 31.90
N ALA A 192 -9.55 36.21 31.36
CA ALA A 192 -8.41 37.08 31.63
C ALA A 192 -8.64 38.51 31.10
N ASN A 193 -9.22 38.64 29.90
CA ASN A 193 -9.59 39.93 29.32
C ASN A 193 -10.67 40.64 30.14
N LEU A 194 -11.70 39.93 30.60
CA LEU A 194 -12.75 40.47 31.46
C LEU A 194 -12.21 40.94 32.81
N ARG A 195 -11.27 40.19 33.42
CA ARG A 195 -10.58 40.63 34.64
C ARG A 195 -9.80 41.93 34.41
N ARG A 196 -9.06 42.02 33.30
CA ARG A 196 -8.34 43.25 32.95
C ARG A 196 -9.29 44.43 32.71
N LEU A 197 -10.44 44.19 32.06
CA LEU A 197 -11.45 45.21 31.84
C LEU A 197 -12.09 45.67 33.16
N LEU A 198 -12.33 44.75 34.10
CA LEU A 198 -12.81 45.09 35.44
C LEU A 198 -11.79 45.96 36.19
N ASP A 199 -10.51 45.60 36.16
CA ASP A 199 -9.44 46.38 36.78
C ASP A 199 -9.36 47.79 36.16
N GLN A 200 -9.40 47.88 34.83
CA GLN A 200 -9.40 49.16 34.11
C GLN A 200 -10.62 50.01 34.49
N THR A 201 -11.81 49.41 34.54
CA THR A 201 -13.05 50.09 34.92
C THR A 201 -12.97 50.59 36.37
N THR A 202 -12.40 49.79 37.26
CA THR A 202 -12.20 50.15 38.67
C THR A 202 -11.24 51.33 38.80
N LEU A 203 -10.14 51.34 38.03
CA LEU A 203 -9.21 52.48 37.98
C LEU A 203 -9.90 53.74 37.45
N THR A 204 -10.65 53.65 36.36
CA THR A 204 -11.39 54.82 35.83
C THR A 204 -12.44 55.33 36.80
N LYS A 205 -13.09 54.43 37.55
CA LYS A 205 -14.04 54.81 38.60
C LYS A 205 -13.33 55.57 39.72
N ALA A 206 -12.19 55.07 40.19
CA ALA A 206 -11.41 55.74 41.24
C ALA A 206 -10.90 57.12 40.79
N ASP A 207 -10.46 57.27 39.54
CA ASP A 207 -10.05 58.57 38.97
C ASP A 207 -11.23 59.56 38.91
N LEU A 208 -12.40 59.12 38.47
CA LEU A 208 -13.61 59.95 38.47
C LEU A 208 -14.07 60.30 39.90
N GLU A 209 -13.99 59.39 40.85
CA GLU A 209 -14.29 59.65 42.27
C GLU A 209 -13.34 60.71 42.84
N MET A 210 -12.04 60.64 42.54
CA MET A 210 -11.06 61.65 42.93
C MET A 210 -11.33 63.01 42.29
N GLN A 211 -11.72 63.06 41.01
CA GLN A 211 -12.12 64.30 40.35
C GLN A 211 -13.37 64.91 40.98
N ILE A 212 -14.36 64.09 41.35
CA ILE A 212 -15.58 64.55 42.04
C ILE A 212 -15.23 65.12 43.42
N GLU A 213 -14.38 64.44 44.20
CA GLU A 213 -13.94 64.94 45.51
C GLU A 213 -13.16 66.25 45.38
N GLY A 214 -12.24 66.34 44.41
CA GLY A 214 -11.51 67.59 44.13
C GLY A 214 -12.42 68.76 43.76
N LEU A 215 -13.45 68.53 42.93
CA LEU A 215 -14.45 69.56 42.60
C LEU A 215 -15.33 69.93 43.80
N GLN A 216 -15.64 68.98 44.68
CA GLN A 216 -16.38 69.25 45.92
C GLN A 216 -15.56 70.11 46.88
N ASP A 217 -14.26 69.83 47.02
CA ASP A 217 -13.32 70.63 47.82
C ASP A 217 -13.15 72.03 47.26
N GLU A 218 -13.00 72.18 45.94
CA GLU A 218 -12.93 73.49 45.28
C GLU A 218 -14.21 74.30 45.52
N LEU A 219 -15.38 73.66 45.41
CA LEU A 219 -16.68 74.29 45.69
C LEU A 219 -16.79 74.70 47.17
N ALA A 220 -16.34 73.86 48.10
CA ALA A 220 -16.29 74.19 49.52
C ALA A 220 -15.34 75.36 49.81
N TYR A 221 -14.17 75.37 49.17
CA TYR A 221 -13.18 76.45 49.27
C TYR A 221 -13.74 77.78 48.75
N LEU A 222 -14.35 77.78 47.56
CA LEU A 222 -15.03 78.95 46.98
C LEU A 222 -16.15 79.49 47.88
N LYS A 223 -16.97 78.62 48.46
CA LYS A 223 -18.03 79.02 49.40
C LYS A 223 -17.44 79.65 50.67
N LYS A 224 -16.39 79.05 51.23
CA LYS A 224 -15.72 79.58 52.42
C LYS A 224 -15.07 80.93 52.12
N ASN A 225 -14.35 81.06 51.00
CA ASN A 225 -13.74 82.31 50.58
C ASN A 225 -14.80 83.40 50.37
N HIS A 226 -15.90 83.09 49.69
CA HIS A 226 -17.00 84.04 49.54
C HIS A 226 -17.61 84.45 50.88
N GLN A 227 -17.75 83.52 51.82
CA GLN A 227 -18.24 83.83 53.17
C GLN A 227 -17.26 84.73 53.94
N GLU A 228 -15.96 84.49 53.84
CA GLU A 228 -14.91 85.31 54.42
C GLU A 228 -14.85 86.70 53.79
N GLU A 229 -14.96 86.81 52.47
CA GLU A 229 -15.06 88.08 51.74
C GLU A 229 -16.33 88.86 52.13
N LEU A 230 -17.48 88.20 52.23
CA LEU A 230 -18.70 88.82 52.73
C LEU A 230 -18.57 89.27 54.19
N ALA A 231 -17.88 88.50 55.03
CA ALA A 231 -17.60 88.89 56.41
C ALA A 231 -16.63 90.08 56.47
N ALA A 232 -15.60 90.11 55.63
CA ALA A 232 -14.67 91.22 55.50
C ALA A 232 -15.35 92.49 54.96
N LEU A 233 -16.21 92.38 53.94
CA LEU A 233 -17.02 93.47 53.43
C LEU A 233 -18.02 93.98 54.48
N ARG A 234 -18.65 93.09 55.25
CA ARG A 234 -19.50 93.47 56.40
C ARG A 234 -18.69 94.14 57.51
N SER A 235 -17.47 93.69 57.77
CA SER A 235 -16.55 94.32 58.71
C SER A 235 -16.09 95.69 58.23
N GLN A 236 -15.84 95.85 56.93
CA GLN A 236 -15.54 97.15 56.30
C GLN A 236 -16.75 98.08 56.35
N LEU A 237 -17.98 97.56 56.18
CA LEU A 237 -19.21 98.35 56.35
C LEU A 237 -19.53 98.70 57.81
N SER A 238 -18.95 98.00 58.80
CA SER A 238 -19.16 98.26 60.24
C SER A 238 -18.09 99.15 60.87
N GLY A 239 -17.05 99.52 60.10
CA GLY A 239 -16.04 100.48 60.52
C GLY A 239 -16.23 101.79 59.78
N ASN A 240 -16.91 102.76 60.40
CA ASN A 240 -16.57 104.16 60.15
C ASN A 240 -15.15 104.38 60.67
N VAL A 241 -14.15 104.04 59.85
CA VAL A 241 -12.76 104.41 60.09
C VAL A 241 -12.52 105.68 59.30
N ASN A 242 -12.62 106.79 60.02
CA ASN A 242 -11.95 108.03 59.67
C ASN A 242 -10.45 107.73 59.55
N VAL A 243 -9.96 107.54 58.32
CA VAL A 243 -8.52 107.53 58.03
C VAL A 243 -8.15 108.97 57.70
N GLU A 244 -7.75 109.71 58.73
CA GLU A 244 -6.92 110.89 58.53
C GLU A 244 -5.63 110.44 57.86
N VAL A 245 -5.39 111.05 56.71
CA VAL A 245 -4.20 110.89 55.88
C VAL A 245 -3.01 111.46 56.65
N ASP A 246 -2.30 110.61 57.39
CA ASP A 246 -0.92 110.89 57.77
C ASP A 246 -0.05 110.42 56.60
N ALA A 247 0.49 111.38 55.85
CA ALA A 247 1.38 111.12 54.72
C ALA A 247 2.71 110.59 55.26
N PRO A 248 3.06 109.31 55.05
CA PRO A 248 4.41 108.85 55.32
C PRO A 248 5.34 109.56 54.33
N PRO A 249 6.59 109.83 54.73
CA PRO A 249 7.51 110.70 53.99
C PRO A 249 7.71 110.18 52.57
N GLN A 250 7.61 111.08 51.59
CA GLN A 250 7.86 110.89 50.14
C GLN A 250 8.32 109.47 49.80
N GLN A 251 7.38 108.61 49.44
CA GLN A 251 7.73 107.38 48.77
C GLN A 251 8.33 107.80 47.43
N ASP A 252 9.60 107.47 47.25
CA ASP A 252 10.38 107.80 46.07
C ASP A 252 9.60 107.28 44.85
N LEU A 253 8.97 108.17 44.08
CA LEU A 253 8.08 107.81 42.97
C LEU A 253 8.81 106.92 41.96
N ASN A 254 10.13 107.08 41.88
CA ASN A 254 11.01 106.19 41.15
C ASN A 254 10.96 104.75 41.66
N LYS A 255 10.95 104.50 42.98
CA LYS A 255 10.81 103.15 43.54
C LYS A 255 9.46 102.51 43.21
N VAL A 256 8.36 103.28 43.29
CA VAL A 256 7.01 102.76 42.99
C VAL A 256 6.86 102.49 41.49
N LEU A 257 7.38 103.37 40.63
CA LEU A 257 7.41 103.14 39.19
C LEU A 257 8.32 101.97 38.81
N GLU A 258 9.46 101.78 39.50
CA GLU A 258 10.35 100.63 39.35
C GLU A 258 9.66 99.33 39.80
N GLU A 259 8.90 99.36 40.90
CA GLU A 259 8.15 98.22 41.41
C GLU A 259 6.99 97.83 40.47
N ILE A 260 6.24 98.82 39.95
CA ILE A 260 5.21 98.58 38.94
C ILE A 260 5.83 98.02 37.65
N ARG A 261 6.96 98.57 37.21
CA ARG A 261 7.69 98.07 36.04
C ARG A 261 8.18 96.63 36.26
N SER A 262 8.74 96.35 37.44
CA SER A 262 9.16 95.01 37.86
C SER A 262 7.99 94.02 37.88
N GLN A 263 6.81 94.42 38.36
CA GLN A 263 5.61 93.57 38.35
C GLN A 263 5.12 93.30 36.92
N TYR A 264 5.08 94.31 36.05
CA TYR A 264 4.70 94.11 34.65
C TYR A 264 5.70 93.24 33.89
N GLU A 265 7.00 93.41 34.15
CA GLU A 265 8.05 92.58 33.58
C GLU A 265 7.93 91.13 34.08
N ALA A 266 7.67 90.92 35.38
CA ALA A 266 7.44 89.60 35.95
C ALA A 266 6.18 88.92 35.40
N ILE A 267 5.08 89.67 35.21
CA ILE A 267 3.85 89.15 34.60
C ILE A 267 4.12 88.80 33.13
N THR A 268 4.74 89.68 32.36
CA THR A 268 5.05 89.43 30.94
C THR A 268 5.96 88.20 30.78
N GLU A 269 6.98 88.08 31.63
CA GLU A 269 7.88 86.93 31.64
C GLU A 269 7.19 85.64 32.09
N LYS A 270 6.27 85.71 33.05
CA LYS A 270 5.43 84.57 33.45
C LYS A 270 4.52 84.13 32.30
N HIS A 271 3.83 85.06 31.65
CA HIS A 271 2.98 84.78 30.49
C HIS A 271 3.78 84.18 29.33
N ARG A 272 5.00 84.67 29.08
CA ARG A 272 5.90 84.09 28.08
C ARG A 272 6.26 82.65 28.41
N ARG A 273 6.66 82.36 29.66
CA ARG A 273 6.96 80.98 30.10
C ARG A 273 5.74 80.07 30.04
N ASP A 274 4.58 80.56 30.46
CA ASP A 274 3.33 79.78 30.45
C ASP A 274 2.91 79.46 29.00
N GLN A 275 3.09 80.39 28.06
CA GLN A 275 2.87 80.15 26.63
C GLN A 275 3.87 79.16 26.02
N GLU A 276 5.16 79.29 26.36
CA GLU A 276 6.21 78.36 25.92
C GLU A 276 5.96 76.95 26.49
N ALA A 277 5.60 76.84 27.77
CA ALA A 277 5.24 75.58 28.42
C ALA A 277 4.00 74.95 27.76
N TRP A 278 2.96 75.74 27.52
CA TRP A 278 1.75 75.27 26.84
C TRP A 278 2.03 74.79 25.41
N PHE A 279 2.84 75.52 24.65
CA PHE A 279 3.24 75.12 23.30
C PHE A 279 4.08 73.84 23.32
N ASN A 280 5.02 73.74 24.26
CA ASN A 280 5.84 72.54 24.44
C ASN A 280 5.00 71.33 24.84
N ASP A 281 4.04 71.48 25.75
CA ASP A 281 3.14 70.41 26.16
C ASP A 281 2.25 69.96 24.99
N LYS A 282 1.68 70.91 24.25
CA LYS A 282 0.83 70.58 23.10
C LYS A 282 1.60 69.94 21.94
N SER A 283 2.82 70.42 21.65
CA SER A 283 3.70 69.84 20.63
C SER A 283 4.23 68.47 21.04
N ALA A 284 4.53 68.25 22.32
CA ALA A 284 4.90 66.95 22.85
C ALA A 284 3.74 65.94 22.75
N ALA A 285 2.52 66.36 23.12
CA ALA A 285 1.32 65.53 22.96
C ALA A 285 1.07 65.15 21.49
N LEU A 286 1.17 66.11 20.57
CA LEU A 286 1.02 65.86 19.13
C LEU A 286 2.10 64.92 18.60
N THR A 287 3.35 65.10 19.04
CA THR A 287 4.47 64.23 18.62
C THR A 287 4.28 62.81 19.13
N LYS A 288 3.78 62.64 20.36
CA LYS A 288 3.43 61.32 20.91
C LYS A 288 2.30 60.67 20.12
N GLU A 289 1.25 61.40 19.77
CA GLU A 289 0.13 60.88 18.98
C GLU A 289 0.57 60.49 17.56
N VAL A 290 1.41 61.30 16.91
CA VAL A 290 2.00 60.98 15.60
C VAL A 290 2.88 59.72 15.69
N ALA A 291 3.66 59.55 16.76
CA ALA A 291 4.47 58.36 16.97
C ALA A 291 3.60 57.09 17.12
N ILE A 292 2.55 57.14 17.96
CA ILE A 292 1.62 56.02 18.17
C ILE A 292 0.87 55.69 16.88
N SER A 293 0.39 56.71 16.15
CA SER A 293 -0.29 56.54 14.87
C SER A 293 0.65 55.90 13.83
N THR A 294 1.90 56.36 13.77
CA THR A 294 2.91 55.78 12.88
C THR A 294 3.21 54.32 13.22
N GLU A 295 3.36 53.99 14.51
CA GLU A 295 3.55 52.62 14.97
C GLU A 295 2.37 51.73 14.58
N THR A 296 1.14 52.18 14.84
CA THR A 296 -0.09 51.46 14.48
C THR A 296 -0.19 51.21 12.97
N ILE A 297 0.17 52.20 12.15
CA ILE A 297 0.20 52.05 10.69
C ILE A 297 1.25 51.01 10.28
N GLN A 298 2.42 51.00 10.91
CA GLN A 298 3.46 50.00 10.59
C GLN A 298 3.05 48.59 11.02
N THR A 299 2.46 48.42 12.20
CA THR A 299 1.99 47.09 12.67
C THR A 299 0.89 46.55 11.77
N SER A 300 -0.13 47.36 11.45
CA SER A 300 -1.19 46.97 10.50
C SER A 300 -0.61 46.65 9.12
N LYS A 301 0.39 47.40 8.65
CA LYS A 301 1.07 47.09 7.38
C LYS A 301 1.79 45.74 7.44
N THR A 302 2.51 45.42 8.52
CA THR A 302 3.16 44.12 8.67
C THR A 302 2.14 42.98 8.73
N GLU A 303 1.06 43.14 9.49
CA GLU A 303 -0.03 42.14 9.58
C GLU A 303 -0.68 41.87 8.22
N ILE A 304 -0.98 42.92 7.43
CA ILE A 304 -1.50 42.77 6.07
C ILE A 304 -0.50 42.01 5.18
N THR A 305 0.79 42.27 5.34
CA THR A 305 1.83 41.62 4.54
C THR A 305 1.96 40.14 4.90
N ASP A 306 1.86 39.81 6.18
CA ASP A 306 1.90 38.43 6.67
C ASP A 306 0.64 37.65 6.29
N LEU A 307 -0.55 38.25 6.41
CA LEU A 307 -1.80 37.67 5.93
C LEU A 307 -1.77 37.40 4.42
N ARG A 308 -1.16 38.29 3.63
CA ARG A 308 -0.95 38.06 2.20
C ARG A 308 -0.01 36.89 1.93
N ARG A 309 1.08 36.74 2.70
CA ARG A 309 1.98 35.59 2.58
C ARG A 309 1.30 34.28 2.96
N THR A 310 0.50 34.28 4.03
CA THR A 310 -0.25 33.09 4.44
C THR A 310 -1.32 32.72 3.41
N LEU A 311 -2.01 33.71 2.84
CA LEU A 311 -3.00 33.49 1.79
C LEU A 311 -2.34 32.86 0.55
N GLN A 312 -1.22 33.41 0.08
CA GLN A 312 -0.47 32.83 -1.03
C GLN A 312 0.03 31.42 -0.74
N GLY A 313 0.51 31.16 0.49
CA GLY A 313 0.90 29.81 0.91
C GLY A 313 -0.26 28.82 0.87
N LEU A 314 -1.43 29.23 1.37
CA LEU A 314 -2.65 28.41 1.33
C LEU A 314 -3.16 28.19 -0.10
N GLU A 315 -3.06 29.18 -0.98
CA GLU A 315 -3.42 29.03 -2.40
C GLU A 315 -2.51 28.01 -3.10
N ILE A 316 -1.19 28.06 -2.84
CA ILE A 316 -0.24 27.09 -3.40
C ILE A 316 -0.53 25.69 -2.87
N GLU A 317 -0.80 25.54 -1.57
CA GLU A 317 -1.17 24.26 -0.99
C GLU A 317 -2.47 23.74 -1.61
N LEU A 318 -3.48 24.59 -1.80
CA LEU A 318 -4.72 24.21 -2.47
C LEU A 318 -4.46 23.72 -3.90
N GLN A 319 -3.64 24.41 -4.68
CA GLN A 319 -3.29 23.98 -6.04
C GLN A 319 -2.51 22.66 -6.03
N SER A 320 -1.58 22.49 -5.08
CA SER A 320 -0.85 21.23 -4.88
C SER A 320 -1.80 20.07 -4.59
N GLN A 321 -2.73 20.25 -3.65
CA GLN A 321 -3.74 19.23 -3.30
C GLN A 321 -4.66 18.90 -4.46
N LEU A 322 -5.11 19.90 -5.24
CA LEU A 322 -5.90 19.66 -6.45
C LEU A 322 -5.12 18.86 -7.50
N SER A 323 -3.83 19.16 -7.68
CA SER A 323 -2.97 18.40 -8.60
C SER A 323 -2.77 16.95 -8.14
N MET A 324 -2.58 16.74 -6.82
CA MET A 324 -2.46 15.42 -6.23
C MET A 324 -3.74 14.61 -6.36
N LYS A 325 -4.90 15.22 -6.08
CA LYS A 325 -6.22 14.62 -6.31
C LYS A 325 -6.39 14.16 -7.75
N ALA A 326 -6.13 15.04 -8.71
CA ALA A 326 -6.25 14.72 -10.13
C ALA A 326 -5.32 13.56 -10.55
N ALA A 327 -4.09 13.54 -10.05
CA ALA A 327 -3.15 12.44 -10.28
C ALA A 327 -3.69 11.10 -9.71
N LEU A 328 -4.20 11.11 -8.48
CA LEU A 328 -4.79 9.92 -7.85
C LEU A 328 -6.02 9.42 -8.60
N GLU A 329 -6.94 10.32 -8.97
CA GLU A 329 -8.12 9.99 -9.77
C GLU A 329 -7.73 9.37 -11.12
N ASN A 330 -6.69 9.89 -11.78
CA ASN A 330 -6.19 9.33 -13.03
C ASN A 330 -5.56 7.94 -12.83
N THR A 331 -4.77 7.74 -11.77
CA THR A 331 -4.21 6.41 -11.47
C THR A 331 -5.31 5.39 -11.14
N LEU A 332 -6.36 5.81 -10.43
CA LEU A 332 -7.51 4.96 -10.14
C LEU A 332 -8.20 4.55 -11.45
N ALA A 333 -8.54 5.53 -12.30
CA ALA A 333 -9.16 5.26 -13.59
C ALA A 333 -8.31 4.35 -14.49
N GLU A 334 -6.99 4.54 -14.51
CA GLU A 334 -6.07 3.67 -15.26
C GLU A 334 -6.06 2.23 -14.71
N THR A 335 -6.05 2.07 -13.38
CA THR A 335 -6.10 0.74 -12.76
C THR A 335 -7.44 0.04 -13.03
N GLU A 336 -8.56 0.75 -12.91
CA GLU A 336 -9.89 0.24 -13.23
C GLU A 336 -9.98 -0.18 -14.69
N ALA A 337 -9.51 0.65 -15.62
CA ALA A 337 -9.47 0.34 -17.04
C ALA A 337 -8.62 -0.91 -17.33
N ARG A 338 -7.45 -1.03 -16.68
CA ARG A 338 -6.58 -2.20 -16.81
C ARG A 338 -7.23 -3.47 -16.29
N TYR A 339 -7.86 -3.44 -15.12
CA TYR A 339 -8.57 -4.59 -14.57
C TYR A 339 -9.80 -4.96 -15.40
N SER A 340 -10.55 -3.98 -15.89
CA SER A 340 -11.67 -4.19 -16.81
C SER A 340 -11.22 -4.90 -18.09
N ALA A 341 -10.11 -4.46 -18.70
CA ALA A 341 -9.52 -5.11 -19.86
C ALA A 341 -9.06 -6.55 -19.57
N MET A 342 -8.47 -6.79 -18.39
CA MET A 342 -8.05 -8.14 -17.96
C MET A 342 -9.26 -9.07 -17.76
N LEU A 343 -10.33 -8.59 -17.12
CA LEU A 343 -11.58 -9.32 -16.96
C LEU A 343 -12.24 -9.63 -18.30
N ALA A 344 -12.28 -8.67 -19.23
CA ALA A 344 -12.76 -8.89 -20.58
C ALA A 344 -11.92 -9.95 -21.32
N GLY A 345 -10.59 -9.93 -21.14
CA GLY A 345 -9.69 -10.97 -21.66
C GLY A 345 -10.00 -12.36 -21.12
N PHE A 346 -10.22 -12.49 -19.80
CA PHE A 346 -10.62 -13.76 -19.19
C PHE A 346 -12.00 -14.22 -19.66
N GLN A 347 -12.98 -13.32 -19.79
CA GLN A 347 -14.29 -13.65 -20.31
C GLN A 347 -14.20 -14.17 -21.75
N ASN A 348 -13.37 -13.56 -22.60
CA ASN A 348 -13.12 -14.07 -23.95
C ASN A 348 -12.49 -15.46 -23.94
N GLN A 349 -11.54 -15.72 -23.04
CA GLN A 349 -10.93 -17.05 -22.92
C GLN A 349 -11.95 -18.10 -22.44
N ILE A 350 -12.83 -17.75 -21.50
CA ILE A 350 -13.94 -18.61 -21.07
C ILE A 350 -14.85 -18.91 -22.27
N ASN A 351 -15.28 -17.89 -23.01
CA ASN A 351 -16.16 -18.06 -24.17
C ASN A 351 -15.52 -18.97 -25.23
N MET A 352 -14.21 -18.84 -25.49
CA MET A 352 -13.52 -19.74 -26.42
C MET A 352 -13.50 -21.18 -25.92
N LEU A 353 -13.16 -21.40 -24.65
CA LEU A 353 -13.16 -22.75 -24.06
C LEU A 353 -14.56 -23.37 -24.01
N GLU A 354 -15.60 -22.58 -23.73
CA GLU A 354 -16.99 -23.03 -23.80
C GLU A 354 -17.40 -23.43 -25.21
N SER A 355 -16.98 -22.66 -26.22
CA SER A 355 -17.18 -22.98 -27.64
C SER A 355 -16.47 -24.26 -28.04
N ASP A 356 -15.20 -24.43 -27.68
CA ASP A 356 -14.42 -25.64 -27.95
C ASP A 356 -15.08 -26.87 -27.29
N LEU A 357 -15.54 -26.73 -26.04
CA LEU A 357 -16.23 -27.80 -25.32
C LEU A 357 -17.55 -28.15 -26.00
N ALA A 358 -18.32 -27.16 -26.46
CA ALA A 358 -19.54 -27.38 -27.23
C ALA A 358 -19.26 -28.11 -28.56
N GLN A 359 -18.19 -27.73 -29.27
CA GLN A 359 -17.77 -28.38 -30.50
C GLN A 359 -17.35 -29.84 -30.28
N VAL A 360 -16.57 -30.12 -29.24
CA VAL A 360 -16.16 -31.50 -28.88
C VAL A 360 -17.38 -32.34 -28.51
N ARG A 361 -18.33 -31.80 -27.73
CA ARG A 361 -19.59 -32.48 -27.42
C ARG A 361 -20.37 -32.82 -28.68
N ALA A 362 -20.54 -31.87 -29.59
CA ALA A 362 -21.22 -32.09 -30.87
C ALA A 362 -20.52 -33.17 -31.72
N SER A 363 -19.18 -33.16 -31.75
CA SER A 363 -18.38 -34.17 -32.45
C SER A 363 -18.54 -35.57 -31.84
N ILE A 364 -18.55 -35.68 -30.51
CA ILE A 364 -18.79 -36.95 -29.80
C ILE A 364 -20.20 -37.47 -30.09
N GLU A 365 -21.21 -36.60 -30.06
CA GLU A 365 -22.58 -36.98 -30.41
C GLU A 365 -22.68 -37.47 -31.86
N GLN A 366 -22.01 -36.79 -32.80
CA GLN A 366 -21.96 -37.22 -34.19
C GLN A 366 -21.28 -38.59 -34.34
N GLN A 367 -20.10 -38.78 -33.74
CA GLN A 367 -19.41 -40.07 -33.75
C GLN A 367 -20.27 -41.17 -33.13
N GLY A 368 -20.98 -40.87 -32.03
CA GLY A 368 -21.92 -41.81 -31.41
C GLY A 368 -23.02 -42.27 -32.38
N ARG A 369 -23.58 -41.35 -33.17
CA ARG A 369 -24.56 -41.69 -34.22
C ARG A 369 -23.95 -42.54 -35.33
N GLU A 370 -22.75 -42.20 -35.79
CA GLU A 370 -22.02 -42.96 -36.81
C GLU A 370 -21.70 -44.39 -36.34
N TYR A 371 -21.22 -44.55 -35.09
CA TYR A 371 -20.99 -45.85 -34.47
C TYR A 371 -22.28 -46.68 -34.35
N SER A 372 -23.40 -46.05 -33.95
CA SER A 372 -24.68 -46.74 -33.87
C SER A 372 -25.15 -47.24 -35.25
N MET A 373 -24.95 -46.44 -36.30
CA MET A 373 -25.28 -46.83 -37.67
C MET A 373 -24.39 -47.98 -38.16
N LEU A 374 -23.09 -47.91 -37.89
CA LEU A 374 -22.15 -48.97 -38.25
C LEU A 374 -22.46 -50.29 -37.52
N LEU A 375 -22.87 -50.21 -36.26
CA LEU A 375 -23.30 -51.36 -35.48
C LEU A 375 -24.57 -52.01 -36.07
N ASP A 376 -25.54 -51.20 -36.50
CA ASP A 376 -26.75 -51.70 -37.17
C ASP A 376 -26.42 -52.42 -38.49
N ILE A 377 -25.56 -51.82 -39.33
CA ILE A 377 -25.06 -52.45 -40.56
C ILE A 377 -24.32 -53.75 -40.26
N LYS A 378 -23.42 -53.76 -39.26
CA LYS A 378 -22.70 -54.97 -38.84
C LYS A 378 -23.67 -56.06 -38.41
N SER A 379 -24.65 -55.74 -37.58
CA SER A 379 -25.68 -56.67 -37.11
C SER A 379 -26.46 -57.26 -38.30
N ARG A 380 -26.83 -56.44 -39.28
CA ARG A 380 -27.49 -56.89 -40.51
C ARG A 380 -26.61 -57.80 -41.35
N LEU A 381 -25.34 -57.45 -41.56
CA LEU A 381 -24.38 -58.30 -42.29
C LEU A 381 -24.13 -59.63 -41.58
N GLU A 382 -24.06 -59.64 -40.24
CA GLU A 382 -23.94 -60.87 -39.45
C GLU A 382 -25.16 -61.79 -39.65
N GLN A 383 -26.37 -61.23 -39.73
CA GLN A 383 -27.58 -61.99 -40.09
C GLN A 383 -27.50 -62.54 -41.52
N GLU A 384 -27.06 -61.74 -42.49
CA GLU A 384 -26.86 -62.18 -43.88
C GLU A 384 -25.83 -63.32 -43.95
N ILE A 385 -24.68 -63.21 -43.28
CA ILE A 385 -23.68 -64.29 -43.20
C ILE A 385 -24.25 -65.54 -42.52
N ALA A 386 -25.04 -65.40 -41.45
CA ALA A 386 -25.69 -66.54 -40.81
C ALA A 386 -26.66 -67.26 -41.75
N THR A 387 -27.45 -66.51 -42.52
CA THR A 387 -28.33 -67.10 -43.55
C THR A 387 -27.53 -67.75 -44.67
N TYR A 388 -26.46 -67.13 -45.17
CA TYR A 388 -25.56 -67.73 -46.16
C TYR A 388 -24.92 -69.02 -45.65
N ARG A 389 -24.45 -69.07 -44.39
CA ARG A 389 -23.92 -70.29 -43.77
C ARG A 389 -24.96 -71.39 -43.69
N SER A 390 -26.19 -71.07 -43.30
CA SER A 390 -27.30 -72.04 -43.26
C SER A 390 -27.66 -72.58 -44.65
N LEU A 391 -27.66 -71.73 -45.68
CA LEU A 391 -27.88 -72.17 -47.06
C LEU A 391 -26.74 -73.05 -47.57
N LEU A 392 -25.49 -72.72 -47.23
CA LEU A 392 -24.33 -73.52 -47.60
C LEU A 392 -24.35 -74.89 -46.92
N GLU A 393 -24.68 -74.95 -45.63
CA GLU A 393 -24.87 -76.20 -44.89
C GLU A 393 -26.00 -77.05 -45.49
N LYS A 394 -27.10 -76.41 -45.93
CA LYS A 394 -28.20 -77.08 -46.65
C LYS A 394 -27.75 -77.62 -48.02
N GLU A 395 -26.91 -76.90 -48.75
CA GLU A 395 -26.36 -77.33 -50.04
C GLU A 395 -25.28 -78.41 -49.88
N GLU A 396 -24.45 -78.35 -48.85
CA GLU A 396 -23.42 -79.36 -48.54
C GLU A 396 -24.04 -80.67 -47.99
N SER A 397 -25.22 -80.58 -47.38
CA SER A 397 -26.06 -81.74 -47.04
C SER A 397 -26.82 -82.34 -48.24
N ARG A 398 -26.69 -81.76 -49.44
CA ARG A 398 -27.33 -82.24 -50.69
C ARG A 398 -26.42 -83.29 -51.37
N PRO A 399 -26.86 -84.56 -51.52
CA PRO A 399 -26.05 -85.58 -52.20
C PRO A 399 -25.85 -85.22 -53.69
N PRO A 400 -24.73 -85.61 -54.32
CA PRO A 400 -24.38 -85.13 -55.64
C PRO A 400 -25.29 -85.77 -56.70
N GLY A 401 -26.16 -84.95 -57.29
CA GLY A 401 -26.86 -85.30 -58.52
C GLY A 401 -28.31 -84.85 -58.57
N THR A 402 -28.55 -83.58 -58.93
CA THR A 402 -29.54 -83.20 -59.96
C THR A 402 -29.42 -81.70 -60.26
N GLY A 403 -28.93 -81.39 -61.46
CA GLY A 403 -28.94 -80.03 -61.99
C GLY A 403 -30.35 -79.61 -62.38
N GLY A 404 -30.74 -78.41 -61.96
CA GLY A 404 -31.99 -77.76 -62.34
C GLY A 404 -31.80 -76.25 -62.31
N SER A 405 -31.50 -75.68 -63.47
CA SER A 405 -31.48 -74.24 -63.73
C SER A 405 -32.83 -73.63 -63.36
N SER A 406 -32.85 -72.61 -62.50
CA SER A 406 -34.03 -71.78 -62.28
C SER A 406 -33.68 -70.32 -62.45
N THR A 407 -34.28 -69.79 -63.50
CA THR A 407 -34.24 -68.47 -64.09
C THR A 407 -34.63 -67.37 -63.11
N ILE A 408 -33.81 -66.32 -63.04
CA ILE A 408 -34.02 -65.09 -62.27
C ILE A 408 -35.13 -64.27 -62.95
N THR A 409 -36.16 -63.88 -62.19
CA THR A 409 -37.14 -62.86 -62.61
C THR A 409 -37.03 -61.65 -61.68
N THR A 410 -36.51 -60.55 -62.22
CA THR A 410 -36.34 -59.27 -61.52
C THR A 410 -37.60 -58.43 -61.71
N THR A 411 -38.34 -58.13 -60.63
CA THR A 411 -39.49 -57.22 -60.66
C THR A 411 -39.11 -55.89 -60.00
N THR A 412 -38.85 -54.88 -60.83
CA THR A 412 -38.65 -53.48 -60.43
C THR A 412 -39.99 -52.86 -60.03
N THR A 413 -40.13 -52.42 -58.78
CA THR A 413 -41.25 -51.56 -58.34
C THR A 413 -40.69 -50.22 -57.87
N THR A 414 -40.82 -49.21 -58.71
CA THR A 414 -40.60 -47.80 -58.39
C THR A 414 -41.78 -47.29 -57.57
N ARG A 415 -41.54 -46.84 -56.33
CA ARG A 415 -42.53 -46.11 -55.54
C ARG A 415 -41.99 -44.72 -55.22
N THR A 416 -42.45 -43.76 -56.00
CA THR A 416 -42.40 -42.33 -55.74
C THR A 416 -43.33 -42.00 -54.56
N VAL A 417 -42.86 -41.22 -53.60
CA VAL A 417 -43.73 -40.53 -52.64
C VAL A 417 -43.17 -39.13 -52.41
N SER A 418 -44.02 -38.13 -52.65
CA SER A 418 -43.85 -36.70 -52.40
C SER A 418 -43.80 -36.34 -50.92
#